data_AF-A0AAE0EQT1-F1
#
_entry.id   AF-A0AAE0EQT1-F1
#
_cell.length_a   1.000
_cell.length_b   1.000
_cell.length_c   1.000
_cell.angle_alpha   90.00
_cell.angle_beta   90.00
_cell.angle_gamma   90.00
#
_symmetry.space_group_name_H-M   'P 1'
#
loop_
_entity.id
_entity.type
_entity.pdbx_description
1 polymer ?
#
loop_
_entity_poly.entity_id
_entity_poly.type
_entity_poly.pdbx_seq_one_letter_code
_entity_poly.pdbx_strand_id
1 'polypeptide(L)'
;MRIPHHHDMEDFRSVLALTEGKYCTAEPYIEGSYDLRIQKLGDTIRTFKRTGVSGAWKTNTGTSMCEEIPTTERYTIWATEASKMFGGLAICTVDALCCAKTGQEYILEVNGTSSGLFPAREDEDNQCIKEIAISQLNDYIAAGEL
;
A
#
# COMPACT_ATOMS: atom_id res chain seq x y z
N MET A 1 9.83 -11.76 6.98
CA MET A 1 10.46 -13.05 6.59
C MET A 1 9.36 -14.10 6.62
N ARG A 2 9.41 -15.14 5.78
CA ARG A 2 8.50 -16.29 5.95
C ARG A 2 9.18 -17.29 6.88
N ILE A 3 8.50 -17.65 7.97
CA ILE A 3 9.01 -18.54 9.02
C ILE A 3 8.14 -19.80 9.02
N PRO A 4 8.60 -20.93 8.44
CA PRO A 4 7.78 -22.13 8.29
C PRO A 4 7.71 -22.98 9.56
N HIS A 5 8.73 -22.94 10.43
CA HIS A 5 8.82 -23.77 11.62
C HIS A 5 9.08 -22.95 12.89
N HIS A 6 8.67 -23.46 14.06
CA HIS A 6 8.83 -22.73 15.32
C HIS A 6 10.29 -22.55 15.75
N HIS A 7 11.18 -23.50 15.44
CA HIS A 7 12.63 -23.33 15.65
C HIS A 7 13.21 -22.16 14.84
N ASP A 8 12.74 -21.93 13.60
CA ASP A 8 13.18 -20.78 12.80
C ASP A 8 12.78 -19.44 13.45
N MET A 9 11.70 -19.44 14.25
CA MET A 9 11.29 -18.27 15.03
C MET A 9 12.23 -18.02 16.22
N GLU A 10 12.76 -19.09 16.83
CA GLU A 10 13.78 -18.98 17.89
C GLU A 10 15.06 -18.36 17.32
N ASP A 11 15.49 -18.82 16.15
CA ASP A 11 16.63 -18.24 15.43
C ASP A 11 16.37 -16.78 15.04
N PHE A 12 15.20 -16.47 14.49
CA PHE A 12 14.83 -15.10 14.13
C PHE A 12 14.84 -14.14 15.34
N ARG A 13 14.46 -14.61 16.53
CA ARG A 13 14.53 -13.80 17.76
C ARG A 13 15.96 -13.37 18.08
N SER A 14 16.97 -14.20 17.79
CA SER A 14 18.37 -13.81 17.96
C SER A 14 18.76 -12.68 17.00
N VAL A 15 18.29 -12.71 15.76
CA VAL A 15 18.49 -11.64 14.78
C VAL A 15 17.78 -10.36 15.23
N LEU A 16 16.54 -10.48 15.73
CA LEU A 16 15.79 -9.33 16.27
C LEU A 16 16.53 -8.67 17.45
N ALA A 17 17.16 -9.45 18.33
CA ALA A 17 17.93 -8.91 19.45
C ALA A 17 19.10 -8.01 19.00
N LEU A 18 19.66 -8.25 17.81
CA LEU A 18 20.72 -7.43 17.22
C LEU A 18 20.21 -6.09 16.64
N THR A 19 18.89 -5.89 16.55
CA THR A 19 18.31 -4.67 15.96
C THR A 19 18.24 -3.48 16.92
N GLU A 20 18.88 -3.58 18.08
CA GLU A 20 19.02 -2.51 19.08
C GLU A 20 17.67 -1.96 19.57
N GLY A 21 16.75 -2.85 19.94
CA GLY A 21 15.47 -2.46 20.56
C GLY A 21 14.38 -2.03 19.57
N LYS A 22 14.55 -2.28 18.26
CA LYS A 22 13.46 -2.13 17.29
C LYS A 22 12.37 -3.18 17.53
N TYR A 23 11.13 -2.81 17.23
CA TYR A 23 10.00 -3.73 17.29
C TYR A 23 9.90 -4.57 16.01
N CYS A 24 9.16 -5.68 16.08
CA CYS A 24 8.72 -6.45 14.92
C CYS A 24 7.26 -6.86 15.05
N THR A 25 6.61 -7.13 13.93
CA THR A 25 5.29 -7.74 13.87
C THR A 25 5.38 -9.15 13.30
N ALA A 26 4.43 -10.01 13.66
CA ALA A 26 4.27 -11.34 13.10
C ALA A 26 2.80 -11.54 12.76
N GLU A 27 2.53 -12.11 11.60
CA GLU A 27 1.20 -12.36 11.07
C GLU A 27 1.16 -13.72 10.37
N PRO A 28 -0.02 -14.36 10.26
CA PRO A 28 -0.15 -15.60 9.52
C PRO A 28 0.28 -15.45 8.06
N TYR A 29 1.07 -16.42 7.56
CA TYR A 29 1.39 -16.48 6.14
C TYR A 29 0.14 -16.85 5.34
N ILE A 30 -0.17 -16.04 4.33
CA ILE A 30 -1.25 -16.27 3.39
C ILE A 30 -0.63 -16.52 2.02
N GLU A 31 -0.98 -17.65 1.40
CA GLU A 31 -0.63 -17.89 0.02
C GLU A 31 -1.48 -16.99 -0.89
N GLY A 32 -0.85 -15.97 -1.46
CA GLY A 32 -1.49 -14.95 -2.29
C GLY A 32 -1.62 -15.38 -3.75
N SER A 33 -2.77 -15.09 -4.35
CA SER A 33 -2.97 -15.18 -5.80
C SER A 33 -2.55 -13.89 -6.52
N TYR A 34 -2.84 -12.74 -5.91
CA TYR A 34 -2.43 -11.41 -6.35
C TYR A 34 -2.53 -10.42 -5.19
N ASP A 35 -1.88 -9.27 -5.36
CA ASP A 35 -1.98 -8.12 -4.46
C ASP A 35 -2.85 -7.04 -5.11
N LEU A 36 -3.48 -6.25 -4.27
CA LEU A 36 -4.22 -5.07 -4.64
C LEU A 36 -3.54 -3.84 -4.04
N ARG A 37 -3.48 -2.76 -4.79
CA ARG A 37 -3.14 -1.43 -4.30
C ARG A 37 -4.27 -0.48 -4.67
N ILE A 38 -4.97 0.02 -3.66
CA ILE A 38 -6.01 1.02 -3.81
C ILE A 38 -5.34 2.37 -3.52
N GLN A 39 -5.19 3.21 -4.53
CA GLN A 39 -4.53 4.51 -4.44
C GLN A 39 -5.58 5.62 -4.42
N LYS A 40 -5.44 6.56 -3.49
CA LYS A 40 -6.21 7.81 -3.45
C LYS A 40 -5.27 9.00 -3.60
N LEU A 41 -5.53 9.81 -4.63
CA LEU A 41 -4.84 11.08 -4.90
C LEU A 41 -5.89 12.19 -4.93
N GLY A 42 -6.00 12.95 -3.84
CA GLY A 42 -7.10 13.91 -3.69
C GLY A 42 -8.42 13.14 -3.77
N ASP A 43 -9.31 13.48 -4.71
CA ASP A 43 -10.58 12.79 -4.91
C ASP A 43 -10.53 11.60 -5.87
N THR A 44 -9.42 11.43 -6.59
CA THR A 44 -9.24 10.34 -7.56
C THR A 44 -8.85 9.06 -6.84
N ILE A 45 -9.59 7.96 -7.10
CA ILE A 45 -9.29 6.63 -6.54
C ILE A 45 -9.13 5.60 -7.66
N ARG A 46 -7.96 4.98 -7.71
CA ARG A 46 -7.62 3.89 -8.64
C ARG A 46 -7.29 2.61 -7.90
N THR A 47 -7.54 1.47 -8.54
CA THR A 47 -7.18 0.17 -7.99
C THR A 47 -6.29 -0.57 -8.97
N PHE A 48 -5.15 -1.04 -8.47
CA PHE A 48 -4.19 -1.81 -9.25
C PHE A 48 -4.09 -3.22 -8.70
N LYS A 49 -4.04 -4.20 -9.59
CA LYS A 49 -3.80 -5.60 -9.26
C LYS A 49 -2.40 -5.98 -9.71
N ARG A 50 -1.61 -6.56 -8.80
CA ARG A 50 -0.27 -7.08 -9.08
C ARG A 50 -0.24 -8.59 -8.94
N THR A 51 0.23 -9.28 -9.98
CA THR A 51 0.42 -10.73 -9.98
C THR A 51 1.90 -11.05 -10.14
N GLY A 52 2.49 -11.78 -9.21
CA GLY A 52 3.88 -12.23 -9.31
C GLY A 52 4.04 -13.31 -10.39
N VAL A 53 5.06 -13.18 -11.24
CA VAL A 53 5.36 -14.18 -12.29
C VAL A 53 6.69 -14.89 -12.06
N SER A 54 7.50 -14.44 -11.11
CA SER A 54 8.81 -14.97 -10.77
C SER A 54 8.81 -16.15 -9.80
N GLY A 55 7.64 -16.54 -9.28
CA GLY A 55 7.51 -17.54 -8.20
C GLY A 55 7.90 -17.03 -6.81
N ALA A 56 8.24 -15.75 -6.67
CA ALA A 56 8.47 -15.13 -5.37
C ALA A 56 7.14 -14.96 -4.60
N TRP A 57 7.12 -15.39 -3.34
CA TRP A 57 5.95 -15.17 -2.47
C TRP A 57 5.69 -13.68 -2.18
N LYS A 58 6.74 -12.85 -2.29
CA LYS A 58 6.66 -11.39 -2.30
C LYS A 58 6.53 -10.91 -3.74
N THR A 59 5.32 -10.61 -4.20
CA THR A 59 5.10 -10.18 -5.60
C THR A 59 5.74 -8.84 -5.93
N ASN A 60 6.04 -8.00 -4.93
CA ASN A 60 6.81 -6.76 -5.11
C ASN A 60 8.31 -6.99 -5.36
N THR A 61 8.78 -8.24 -5.24
CA THR A 61 10.17 -8.61 -5.43
C THR A 61 10.32 -9.47 -6.69
N GLY A 62 11.12 -9.00 -7.64
CA GLY A 62 11.30 -9.64 -8.93
C GLY A 62 10.23 -9.23 -9.94
N THR A 63 9.99 -10.07 -10.94
CA THR A 63 9.07 -9.74 -12.04
C THR A 63 7.61 -9.94 -11.63
N SER A 64 6.81 -8.90 -11.87
CA SER A 64 5.36 -8.91 -11.65
C SER A 64 4.64 -8.24 -12.81
N MET A 65 3.40 -8.65 -13.06
CA MET A 65 2.48 -7.94 -13.94
C MET A 65 1.53 -7.08 -13.10
N CYS A 66 1.39 -5.83 -13.48
CA CYS A 66 0.47 -4.89 -12.83
C CYS A 66 -0.55 -4.41 -13.87
N GLU A 67 -1.82 -4.42 -13.48
CA GLU A 67 -2.94 -3.94 -14.30
C GLU A 67 -3.85 -3.04 -13.46
N GLU A 68 -4.39 -2.00 -14.08
CA GLU A 68 -5.48 -1.22 -13.48
C GLU A 68 -6.77 -2.02 -13.60
N ILE A 69 -7.50 -2.16 -12.49
CA ILE A 69 -8.80 -2.82 -12.44
C ILE A 69 -9.87 -1.82 -12.00
N PRO A 70 -11.16 -2.07 -12.28
CA PRO A 70 -12.24 -1.21 -11.81
C PRO A 70 -12.22 -1.06 -10.28
N THR A 71 -12.22 0.18 -9.80
CA THR A 71 -12.39 0.48 -8.37
C THR A 71 -13.82 0.15 -7.96
N THR A 72 -13.97 -0.76 -7.00
CA THR A 72 -15.27 -1.14 -6.43
C THR A 72 -15.65 -0.22 -5.27
N GLU A 73 -16.93 -0.18 -4.90
CA GLU A 73 -17.39 0.57 -3.72
C GLU A 73 -16.64 0.17 -2.45
N ARG A 74 -16.33 -1.12 -2.28
CA ARG A 74 -15.54 -1.61 -1.14
C ARG A 74 -14.14 -1.00 -1.11
N TYR A 75 -13.48 -0.88 -2.26
CA TYR A 75 -12.15 -0.29 -2.36
C TYR A 75 -12.18 1.23 -2.14
N THR A 76 -13.22 1.89 -2.64
CA THR A 76 -13.49 3.30 -2.33
C THR A 76 -13.63 3.52 -0.82
N ILE A 77 -14.37 2.66 -0.11
CA ILE A 77 -14.50 2.73 1.34
C ILE A 77 -13.13 2.56 2.01
N TRP A 78 -12.34 1.55 1.62
CA TRP A 78 -11.02 1.33 2.21
C TRP A 78 -10.10 2.53 2.10
N ALA A 79 -9.97 3.10 0.90
CA ALA A 79 -9.14 4.28 0.67
C ALA A 79 -9.68 5.51 1.41
N THR A 80 -11.01 5.69 1.43
CA THR A 80 -11.63 6.83 2.10
C THR A 80 -11.43 6.76 3.61
N GLU A 81 -11.66 5.60 4.24
CA GLU A 81 -11.43 5.43 5.67
C GLU A 81 -9.95 5.56 6.06
N ALA A 82 -9.04 4.97 5.27
CA ALA A 82 -7.60 5.12 5.48
C ALA A 82 -7.15 6.59 5.39
N SER A 83 -7.74 7.38 4.49
CA SER A 83 -7.41 8.79 4.33
C SER A 83 -7.76 9.68 5.53
N LYS A 84 -8.57 9.20 6.49
CA LYS A 84 -8.93 9.98 7.70
C LYS A 84 -7.86 9.92 8.79
N MET A 85 -6.85 9.05 8.65
CA MET A 85 -5.79 8.87 9.65
C MET A 85 -4.97 10.15 9.85
N PHE A 86 -4.47 10.36 11.07
CA PHE A 86 -3.52 11.43 11.42
C PHE A 86 -3.97 12.86 11.04
N GLY A 87 -5.27 13.13 11.03
CA GLY A 87 -5.82 14.44 10.68
C GLY A 87 -6.12 14.63 9.19
N GLY A 88 -5.90 13.61 8.36
CA GLY A 88 -6.22 13.63 6.94
C GLY A 88 -5.00 13.39 6.06
N LEU A 89 -5.10 12.43 5.15
CA LEU A 89 -4.10 12.12 4.13
C LEU A 89 -4.67 12.46 2.76
N ALA A 90 -4.15 13.52 2.14
CA ALA A 90 -4.53 13.88 0.77
C ALA A 90 -4.08 12.83 -0.27
N ILE A 91 -3.01 12.09 0.05
CA ILE A 91 -2.45 11.01 -0.75
C ILE A 91 -2.22 9.82 0.17
N CYS A 92 -2.81 8.68 -0.17
CA CYS A 92 -2.53 7.42 0.51
C CYS A 92 -2.76 6.22 -0.41
N THR A 93 -2.18 5.08 -0.05
CA THR A 93 -2.55 3.79 -0.65
C THR A 93 -2.90 2.77 0.41
N VAL A 94 -3.82 1.87 0.08
CA VAL A 94 -4.14 0.69 0.88
C VAL A 94 -3.70 -0.53 0.09
N ASP A 95 -2.80 -1.32 0.67
CA ASP A 95 -2.31 -2.55 0.04
C ASP A 95 -2.98 -3.76 0.69
N ALA A 96 -3.46 -4.68 -0.14
CA ALA A 96 -4.15 -5.88 0.30
C ALA A 96 -3.70 -7.11 -0.49
N LEU A 97 -3.87 -8.29 0.09
CA LEU A 97 -3.52 -9.58 -0.49
C LEU A 97 -4.77 -10.43 -0.68
N CYS A 98 -4.97 -11.01 -1.87
CA CYS A 98 -6.04 -11.96 -2.12
C CYS A 98 -5.55 -13.40 -1.96
N CYS A 99 -6.11 -14.13 -1.00
CA CYS A 99 -5.76 -15.53 -0.71
C CYS A 99 -6.11 -16.45 -1.89
N ALA A 100 -5.12 -17.20 -2.39
CA ALA A 100 -5.30 -18.13 -3.50
C ALA A 100 -6.30 -19.25 -3.21
N LYS A 101 -6.40 -19.68 -1.95
CA LYS A 101 -7.27 -20.78 -1.53
C LYS A 101 -8.74 -20.36 -1.38
N THR A 102 -8.98 -19.18 -0.80
CA THR A 102 -10.33 -18.78 -0.38
C THR A 102 -10.89 -17.60 -1.18
N GLY A 103 -10.06 -16.89 -1.94
CA GLY A 103 -10.42 -15.62 -2.56
C GLY A 103 -10.64 -14.47 -1.57
N GLN A 104 -10.41 -14.71 -0.27
CA GLN A 104 -10.55 -13.69 0.75
C GLN A 104 -9.39 -12.70 0.68
N GLU A 105 -9.70 -11.42 0.86
CA GLU A 105 -8.73 -10.35 0.85
C GLU A 105 -8.37 -9.87 2.25
N TYR A 106 -7.11 -9.54 2.44
CA TYR A 106 -6.53 -9.11 3.71
C TYR A 106 -5.76 -7.81 3.49
N ILE A 107 -6.15 -6.74 4.18
CA ILE A 107 -5.39 -5.48 4.17
C ILE A 107 -4.09 -5.70 4.94
N LEU A 108 -2.96 -5.34 4.33
CA LEU A 108 -1.63 -5.50 4.89
C LEU A 108 -1.09 -4.18 5.47
N GLU A 109 -1.20 -3.11 4.69
CA GLU A 109 -0.63 -1.82 5.06
C GLU A 109 -1.37 -0.64 4.44
N VAL A 110 -1.20 0.52 5.07
CA VAL A 110 -1.58 1.83 4.54
C VAL A 110 -0.32 2.65 4.39
N ASN A 111 -0.08 3.17 3.19
CA ASN A 111 1.07 4.02 2.89
C ASN A 111 0.63 5.47 2.69
N GLY A 112 1.52 6.41 3.02
CA GLY A 112 1.33 7.84 2.80
C GLY A 112 1.79 8.31 1.42
N THR A 113 2.34 9.53 1.37
CA THR A 113 2.74 10.24 0.14
C THR A 113 3.93 9.63 -0.59
N SER A 114 4.76 8.80 0.06
CA SER A 114 5.96 8.18 -0.54
C SER A 114 5.66 6.89 -1.31
N SER A 115 4.39 6.62 -1.63
CA SER A 115 3.98 5.44 -2.38
C SER A 115 4.36 5.58 -3.84
N GLY A 116 5.01 4.56 -4.41
CA GLY A 116 5.36 4.56 -5.84
C GLY A 116 4.13 4.56 -6.76
N LEU A 117 4.20 5.30 -7.86
CA LEU A 117 3.15 5.41 -8.88
C LEU A 117 3.18 4.22 -9.84
N PHE A 118 2.03 3.94 -10.44
CA PHE A 118 1.95 2.93 -11.49
C PHE A 118 2.44 3.52 -12.83
N PRO A 119 3.47 2.95 -13.49
CA PRO A 119 4.12 3.60 -14.63
C PRO A 119 3.17 4.00 -15.78
N ALA A 120 2.14 3.20 -16.05
CA ALA A 120 1.19 3.50 -17.13
C ALA A 120 0.27 4.70 -16.83
N ARG A 121 0.19 5.15 -15.57
CA ARG A 121 -0.62 6.29 -15.11
C ARG A 121 0.20 7.40 -14.48
N GLU A 122 1.53 7.27 -14.48
CA GLU A 122 2.43 8.16 -13.75
C GLU A 122 2.26 9.62 -14.16
N ASP A 123 2.09 9.93 -15.45
CA ASP A 123 1.88 11.30 -15.92
C ASP A 123 0.56 11.91 -15.41
N GLU A 124 -0.53 11.15 -15.46
CA GLU A 124 -1.85 11.56 -14.95
C GLU A 124 -1.80 11.75 -13.42
N ASP A 125 -1.21 10.79 -12.71
CA ASP A 125 -1.09 10.81 -11.25
C ASP A 125 -0.20 11.98 -10.79
N ASN A 126 0.91 12.25 -11.48
CA ASN A 126 1.78 13.41 -11.19
C ASN A 126 1.04 14.73 -11.40
N GLN A 127 0.18 14.82 -12.43
CA GLN A 127 -0.64 16.00 -12.63
C GLN A 127 -1.65 16.19 -11.49
N CYS A 128 -2.30 15.11 -11.01
CA CYS A 128 -3.14 15.17 -9.82
C CYS A 128 -2.37 15.62 -8.57
N ILE A 129 -1.17 15.07 -8.34
CA ILE A 129 -0.31 15.45 -7.20
C ILE A 129 0.05 16.93 -7.25
N LYS A 130 0.41 17.43 -8.45
CA LYS A 130 0.69 18.85 -8.67
C LYS A 130 -0.52 19.73 -8.32
N GLU A 131 -1.71 19.35 -8.76
CA GLU A 131 -2.95 20.09 -8.47
C GLU A 131 -3.26 20.12 -6.97
N ILE A 132 -3.09 18.99 -6.28
CA ILE A 132 -3.24 18.91 -4.82
C ILE A 132 -2.27 19.87 -4.12
N ALA A 133 -0.99 19.85 -4.51
CA ALA A 133 0.03 20.71 -3.91
C ALA A 133 -0.26 22.21 -4.15
N ILE A 134 -0.67 22.58 -5.37
CA ILE A 134 -1.04 23.96 -5.69
C ILE A 134 -2.27 24.39 -4.88
N SER A 135 -3.29 23.54 -4.77
CA SER A 135 -4.49 23.85 -3.99
C SER A 135 -4.15 24.13 -2.53
N GLN A 136 -3.37 23.24 -1.90
CA GLN A 136 -2.99 23.39 -0.49
C GLN A 136 -2.14 24.64 -0.27
N LEU A 137 -1.24 24.97 -1.19
CA LEU A 137 -0.44 26.19 -1.12
C LEU A 137 -1.33 27.45 -1.22
N ASN A 138 -2.32 27.44 -2.12
CA ASN A 138 -3.26 28.56 -2.24
C ASN A 138 -4.10 28.73 -0.97
N ASP A 139 -4.59 27.63 -0.37
CA ASP A 139 -5.35 27.68 0.88
C ASP A 139 -4.49 28.26 2.01
N TYR A 140 -3.23 27.85 2.11
CA TYR A 140 -2.27 28.36 3.08
C TYR A 140 -2.01 29.88 2.90
N ILE A 141 -1.82 30.33 1.66
CA ILE A 141 -1.65 31.77 1.34
C ILE A 141 -2.93 32.55 1.69
N ALA A 142 -4.10 32.03 1.35
CA ALA A 142 -5.38 32.67 1.60
C ALA A 142 -5.71 32.77 3.11
N ALA A 143 -5.24 31.82 3.90
CA ALA A 143 -5.35 31.85 5.36
C ALA A 143 -4.45 32.92 6.04
N GLY A 144 -3.53 33.54 5.30
CA GLY A 144 -2.64 34.57 5.82
C GLY A 144 -1.51 34.03 6.70
N GLU A 145 -1.11 32.76 6.51
CA GLU A 145 -0.05 32.10 7.29
C GLU A 145 1.36 32.35 6.73
N LEU A 146 1.57 33.48 6.06
CA LEU A 146 2.84 33.94 5.47
C LEU A 146 3.30 35.29 6.05
#